data_AF-A0AA41HKW3-F1
#
_entry.id   AF-A0AA41HKW3-F1
#
_cell.length_a   1.000
_cell.length_b   1.000
_cell.length_c   1.000
_cell.angle_alpha   90.00
_cell.angle_beta   90.00
_cell.angle_gamma   90.00
#
_symmetry.space_group_name_H-M   'P 1'
#
loop_
_entity.id
_entity.type
_entity.pdbx_description
1 polymer ?
#
loop_
_entity_poly.entity_id
_entity_poly.type
_entity_poly.pdbx_seq_one_letter_code
_entity_poly.pdbx_strand_id
1 'polypeptide(L)'
;MNKSAPIQLALISHTNNGKTTLARTLIGRDVGEVRDAAHVTIFAESHTLLETPEGDTLQLWDTPGFGDSVRLLKRLAQSGNPIGWFLREVIDRHGDRPFWLSQQALRAAKDAADVVLYLVNSAEPPEDAGYLPAEMQILAWLGKPVLVLLNQMGPPRPAAQEQAEQARWRDYLGQYPAVREVLPLDAFARCWIHERVFYAAVGKQLSEPMQAGYGRLLAVWEANNAQRYEQAMQSLARQLVLAVRDSEVIETEARSVLKSALKVVGIGKNEEQQRQDRAMAAFVARLNQATATMTRELLILHQLDPADAVKINARVRDNFSVRAPIDQAQAGLLGAMISGAATGLSADLLSGGLSLGGGALLGGVVGALTFAGAAWGFNSSTDRQQATMQFTDAFMRTLVVAGVLRYLAVAHFGRGRGDFIEGESPAFWQSEVEQMVAQHDAELLALWRSARADHAAEPAMSLIQPLVQRIASATLARLYPGMQR
;
A
#
# COMPACT_ATOMS: atom_id res chain seq x y z
N MET A 1 33.40 12.13 -20.14
CA MET A 1 32.15 11.35 -20.14
C MET A 1 32.23 10.40 -18.97
N ASN A 2 31.38 10.56 -17.95
CA ASN A 2 31.34 9.58 -16.86
C ASN A 2 30.92 8.24 -17.46
N LYS A 3 31.69 7.19 -17.16
CA LYS A 3 31.39 5.82 -17.59
C LYS A 3 30.07 5.41 -16.91
N SER A 4 29.16 4.82 -17.66
CA SER A 4 27.94 4.23 -17.09
C SER A 4 28.32 3.17 -16.03
N ALA A 5 27.57 3.14 -14.93
CA ALA A 5 27.75 2.19 -13.85
C ALA A 5 26.72 1.05 -13.96
N PRO A 6 27.10 -0.13 -14.49
CA PRO A 6 26.29 -1.33 -14.35
C PRO A 6 26.50 -1.91 -12.95
N ILE A 7 25.46 -1.87 -12.11
CA ILE A 7 25.47 -2.39 -10.75
C ILE A 7 24.60 -3.65 -10.70
N GLN A 8 25.20 -4.76 -10.26
CA GLN A 8 24.59 -6.08 -10.31
C GLN A 8 24.29 -6.61 -8.91
N LEU A 9 23.02 -6.86 -8.62
CA LEU A 9 22.56 -7.52 -7.40
C LEU A 9 22.24 -8.99 -7.71
N ALA A 10 22.65 -9.92 -6.86
CA ALA A 10 22.25 -11.33 -6.97
C ALA A 10 21.27 -11.71 -5.86
N LEU A 11 20.06 -12.13 -6.22
CA LEU A 11 19.07 -12.62 -5.27
C LEU A 11 19.23 -14.12 -5.07
N ILE A 12 19.51 -14.51 -3.83
CA ILE A 12 19.77 -15.88 -3.41
C ILE A 12 18.84 -16.23 -2.23
N SER A 13 18.32 -17.45 -2.18
CA SER A 13 17.49 -17.91 -1.07
C SER A 13 17.58 -19.41 -0.87
N HIS A 14 17.21 -19.88 0.31
CA HIS A 14 16.78 -21.28 0.47
C HIS A 14 15.54 -21.55 -0.40
N THR A 15 15.27 -22.82 -0.74
CA THR A 15 14.05 -23.18 -1.49
C THR A 15 12.78 -22.73 -0.74
N ASN A 16 11.76 -22.28 -1.48
CA ASN A 16 10.44 -21.85 -0.96
C ASN A 16 10.40 -20.58 -0.06
N ASN A 17 11.47 -19.79 0.03
CA ASN A 17 11.47 -18.54 0.80
C ASN A 17 10.80 -17.33 0.08
N GLY A 18 10.15 -17.54 -1.07
CA GLY A 18 9.44 -16.47 -1.79
C GLY A 18 10.32 -15.59 -2.69
N LYS A 19 11.45 -16.11 -3.19
CA LYS A 19 12.40 -15.41 -4.05
C LYS A 19 11.77 -14.76 -5.28
N THR A 20 11.03 -15.53 -6.08
CA THR A 20 10.36 -15.04 -7.30
C THR A 20 9.34 -13.95 -6.98
N THR A 21 8.62 -14.11 -5.87
CA THR A 21 7.70 -13.10 -5.36
C THR A 21 8.43 -11.82 -4.99
N LEU A 22 9.58 -11.90 -4.29
CA LEU A 22 10.37 -10.73 -3.96
C LEU A 22 10.97 -10.07 -5.21
N ALA A 23 11.48 -10.84 -6.17
CA ALA A 23 12.00 -10.30 -7.43
C ALA A 23 10.92 -9.51 -8.19
N ARG A 24 9.72 -10.09 -8.39
CA ARG A 24 8.56 -9.41 -8.97
C ARG A 24 8.22 -8.13 -8.24
N THR A 25 8.22 -8.23 -6.92
CA THR A 25 7.94 -7.10 -6.05
C THR A 25 8.97 -6.01 -6.31
N LEU A 26 10.27 -6.28 -6.17
CA LEU A 26 11.37 -5.31 -6.37
C LEU A 26 11.31 -4.59 -7.72
N ILE A 27 10.97 -5.31 -8.80
CA ILE A 27 10.83 -4.76 -10.17
C ILE A 27 9.66 -3.77 -10.28
N GLY A 28 8.65 -3.88 -9.42
CA GLY A 28 7.51 -2.97 -9.42
C GLY A 28 6.63 -3.09 -10.68
N ARG A 29 6.68 -4.23 -11.37
CA ARG A 29 5.80 -4.62 -12.48
C ARG A 29 5.39 -6.07 -12.30
N ASP A 30 4.18 -6.43 -12.72
CA ASP A 30 3.79 -7.82 -12.84
C ASP A 30 4.66 -8.48 -13.92
N VAL A 31 5.64 -9.27 -13.48
CA VAL A 31 6.48 -10.06 -14.39
C VAL A 31 5.64 -11.23 -14.89
N GLY A 32 5.01 -10.99 -16.04
CA GLY A 32 4.44 -11.99 -16.93
C GLY A 32 3.03 -12.44 -16.56
N GLU A 33 2.06 -12.08 -17.40
CA GLU A 33 1.12 -13.11 -17.83
C GLU A 33 1.96 -14.29 -18.32
N VAL A 34 1.70 -15.40 -17.64
CA VAL A 34 2.18 -16.74 -17.90
C VAL A 34 2.24 -16.99 -19.42
N ARG A 35 3.45 -16.98 -19.99
CA ARG A 35 3.77 -18.03 -20.95
C ARG A 35 3.80 -19.29 -20.11
N ASP A 36 2.72 -20.05 -20.19
CA ASP A 36 2.59 -21.36 -19.58
C ASP A 36 3.72 -22.22 -20.13
N ALA A 37 4.78 -22.27 -19.34
CA ALA A 37 5.86 -23.20 -19.47
C ALA A 37 6.39 -23.41 -18.06
N ALA A 38 5.91 -24.47 -17.42
CA ALA A 38 6.58 -25.09 -16.28
C ALA A 38 7.98 -25.57 -16.72
N HIS A 39 8.89 -24.63 -16.92
CA HIS A 39 10.26 -24.87 -17.30
C HIS A 39 11.12 -24.03 -16.36
N VAL A 40 11.49 -24.68 -15.26
CA VAL A 40 12.76 -24.61 -14.54
C VAL A 40 13.63 -23.40 -14.93
N THR A 41 13.96 -22.55 -13.97
CA THR A 41 14.97 -21.47 -14.06
C THR A 41 16.33 -22.07 -14.48
N ILE A 42 16.54 -22.25 -15.79
CA ILE A 42 17.72 -22.89 -16.39
C ILE A 42 18.78 -21.84 -16.76
N PHE A 43 18.42 -20.56 -16.79
CA PHE A 43 19.34 -19.42 -16.94
C PHE A 43 18.95 -18.33 -15.96
N ALA A 44 19.95 -17.69 -15.33
CA ALA A 44 19.71 -16.55 -14.45
C ALA A 44 19.15 -15.39 -15.28
N GLU A 45 17.86 -15.08 -15.13
CA GLU A 45 17.26 -13.89 -15.73
C GLU A 45 17.73 -12.65 -14.96
N SER A 46 18.12 -11.61 -15.70
CA SER A 46 18.46 -10.30 -15.15
C SER A 46 17.29 -9.35 -15.38
N HIS A 47 16.91 -8.62 -14.34
CA HIS A 47 15.84 -7.63 -14.39
C HIS A 47 16.36 -6.25 -13.99
N THR A 48 16.10 -5.23 -14.82
CA THR A 48 16.45 -3.84 -14.49
C THR A 48 15.51 -3.31 -13.39
N LEU A 49 16.08 -2.90 -12.26
CA LEU A 49 15.37 -2.23 -11.16
C LEU A 49 15.31 -0.72 -11.38
N LEU A 50 16.45 -0.12 -11.73
CA LEU A 50 16.61 1.32 -11.96
C LEU A 50 17.49 1.56 -13.17
N GLU A 51 17.18 2.63 -13.91
CA GLU A 51 17.94 3.08 -15.06
C GLU A 51 17.91 4.61 -15.10
N THR A 52 19.03 5.20 -15.49
CA THR A 52 19.16 6.66 -15.69
C THR A 52 19.26 6.98 -17.19
N PRO A 53 18.88 8.18 -17.64
CA PRO A 53 19.12 8.63 -19.02
C PRO A 53 20.60 8.56 -19.46
N GLU A 54 21.52 8.65 -18.51
CA GLU A 54 22.98 8.55 -18.72
C GLU A 54 23.46 7.10 -18.92
N GLY A 55 22.57 6.10 -18.78
CA GLY A 55 22.85 4.68 -18.98
C GLY A 55 23.38 3.93 -17.76
N ASP A 56 23.39 4.53 -16.56
CA ASP A 56 23.58 3.76 -15.32
C ASP A 56 22.42 2.79 -15.12
N THR A 57 22.71 1.59 -14.65
CA THR A 57 21.70 0.54 -14.44
C THR A 57 21.92 -0.18 -13.11
N LEU A 58 20.82 -0.48 -12.43
CA LEU A 58 20.79 -1.41 -11.30
C LEU A 58 20.03 -2.66 -11.74
N GLN A 59 20.68 -3.80 -11.80
CA GLN A 59 20.06 -5.06 -12.22
C GLN A 59 19.96 -6.06 -11.07
N LEU A 60 18.90 -6.86 -11.10
CA LEU A 60 18.64 -7.95 -10.17
C LEU A 60 18.72 -9.27 -10.93
N TRP A 61 19.69 -10.10 -10.58
CA TRP A 61 19.86 -11.45 -11.08
C TRP A 61 19.08 -12.42 -10.21
N ASP A 62 18.09 -13.10 -10.79
CA ASP A 62 17.34 -14.13 -10.09
C ASP A 62 18.06 -15.48 -10.16
N THR A 63 18.72 -15.89 -9.06
CA THR A 63 19.50 -17.14 -9.03
C THR A 63 18.62 -18.31 -8.57
N PRO A 64 18.87 -19.57 -8.99
CA PRO A 64 18.19 -20.74 -8.44
C PRO A 64 18.39 -20.84 -6.91
N GLY A 65 17.37 -21.32 -6.20
CA GLY A 65 17.44 -21.48 -4.74
C GLY A 65 18.42 -22.57 -4.29
N PHE A 66 18.96 -22.43 -3.09
CA PHE A 66 19.74 -23.47 -2.43
C PHE A 66 18.82 -24.62 -2.03
N GLY A 67 18.83 -25.71 -2.81
CA GLY A 67 18.19 -26.97 -2.43
C GLY A 67 19.00 -27.67 -1.34
N ASP A 68 19.93 -28.55 -1.74
CA ASP A 68 20.84 -29.22 -0.81
C ASP A 68 22.12 -28.39 -0.58
N SER A 69 22.01 -27.37 0.28
CA SER A 69 23.10 -26.45 0.61
C SER A 69 24.32 -27.16 1.24
N VAL A 70 24.11 -28.24 2.00
CA VAL A 70 25.20 -29.01 2.61
C VAL A 70 26.00 -29.76 1.55
N ARG A 71 25.34 -30.41 0.59
CA ARG A 71 26.01 -31.07 -0.54
C ARG A 71 26.68 -30.05 -1.45
N LEU A 72 26.05 -28.90 -1.69
CA LEU A 72 26.62 -27.80 -2.48
C LEU A 72 27.90 -27.25 -1.83
N LEU A 73 27.89 -26.99 -0.51
CA LEU A 73 29.06 -26.54 0.23
C LEU A 73 30.22 -27.54 0.15
N LYS A 74 29.96 -28.83 0.41
CA LYS A 74 30.97 -29.89 0.27
C LYS A 74 31.58 -29.90 -1.13
N ARG A 75 30.78 -29.59 -2.15
CA ARG A 75 31.22 -29.51 -3.54
C ARG A 75 32.11 -28.29 -3.80
N LEU A 76 31.72 -27.12 -3.30
CA LEU A 76 32.47 -25.87 -3.46
C LEU A 76 33.79 -25.88 -2.68
N ALA A 77 33.81 -26.47 -1.48
CA ALA A 77 35.03 -26.64 -0.69
C ALA A 77 36.10 -27.49 -1.40
N GLN A 78 35.69 -28.38 -2.32
CA GLN A 78 36.59 -29.23 -3.11
C GLN A 78 37.04 -28.58 -4.44
N SER A 79 36.62 -27.34 -4.73
CA SER A 79 36.91 -26.64 -6.00
C SER A 79 38.39 -26.26 -6.21
N GLY A 80 39.25 -26.43 -5.20
CA GLY A 80 40.69 -26.17 -5.30
C GLY A 80 41.49 -27.17 -6.15
N ASN A 81 40.87 -28.22 -6.71
CA ASN A 81 41.54 -29.20 -7.57
C ASN A 81 40.95 -29.19 -9.01
N PRO A 82 41.64 -28.59 -10.00
CA PRO A 82 41.10 -28.30 -11.34
C PRO A 82 40.65 -29.53 -12.14
N ILE A 83 41.42 -30.61 -12.08
CA ILE A 83 41.21 -31.83 -12.91
C ILE A 83 40.10 -32.70 -12.31
N GLY A 84 40.11 -32.85 -10.98
CA GLY A 84 39.07 -33.56 -10.25
C GLY A 84 37.71 -32.87 -10.35
N TRP A 85 37.71 -31.57 -10.59
CA TRP A 85 36.51 -30.74 -10.73
C TRP A 85 35.87 -30.87 -12.14
N PHE A 86 36.64 -30.73 -13.23
CA PHE A 86 36.11 -30.80 -14.61
C PHE A 86 35.45 -32.16 -14.94
N LEU A 87 36.08 -33.29 -14.59
CA LEU A 87 35.51 -34.63 -14.80
C LEU A 87 34.18 -34.83 -14.06
N ARG A 88 34.04 -34.18 -12.91
CA ARG A 88 32.88 -34.29 -12.03
C ARG A 88 31.78 -33.29 -12.38
N GLU A 89 32.13 -32.16 -12.97
CA GLU A 89 31.18 -31.21 -13.57
C GLU A 89 30.44 -31.86 -14.76
N VAL A 90 31.14 -32.65 -15.57
CA VAL A 90 30.53 -33.44 -16.65
C VAL A 90 29.60 -34.53 -16.12
N ILE A 91 29.98 -35.22 -15.03
CA ILE A 91 29.15 -36.24 -14.39
C ILE A 91 27.90 -35.61 -13.76
N ASP A 92 28.02 -34.52 -13.01
CA ASP A 92 26.87 -33.83 -12.40
C ASP A 92 25.92 -33.29 -13.47
N ARG A 93 26.45 -32.74 -14.58
CA ARG A 93 25.63 -32.28 -15.70
C ARG A 93 24.75 -33.39 -16.29
N HIS A 94 25.21 -34.65 -16.25
CA HIS A 94 24.50 -35.81 -16.79
C HIS A 94 23.69 -36.59 -15.73
N GLY A 95 24.09 -36.55 -14.45
CA GLY A 95 23.45 -37.30 -13.37
C GLY A 95 22.51 -36.49 -12.47
N ASP A 96 22.72 -35.18 -12.34
CA ASP A 96 21.95 -34.27 -11.47
C ASP A 96 21.98 -32.83 -12.02
N ARG A 97 21.26 -32.64 -13.14
CA ARG A 97 21.21 -31.36 -13.87
C ARG A 97 20.76 -30.17 -13.00
N PRO A 98 19.76 -30.27 -12.11
CA PRO A 98 19.38 -29.17 -11.21
C PRO A 98 20.52 -28.73 -10.28
N PHE A 99 21.29 -29.67 -9.74
CA PHE A 99 22.44 -29.37 -8.89
C PHE A 99 23.58 -28.69 -9.67
N TRP A 100 23.83 -29.11 -10.91
CA TRP A 100 24.81 -28.46 -11.79
C TRP A 100 24.42 -27.00 -12.13
N LEU A 101 23.15 -26.74 -12.43
CA LEU A 101 22.65 -25.38 -12.69
C LEU A 101 22.82 -24.46 -11.48
N SER A 102 22.58 -24.98 -10.28
CA SER A 102 22.79 -24.24 -9.02
C SER A 102 24.26 -23.84 -8.83
N GLN A 103 25.20 -24.71 -9.18
CA GLN A 103 26.64 -24.40 -9.16
C GLN A 103 27.02 -23.31 -10.16
N GLN A 104 26.48 -23.37 -11.39
CA GLN A 104 26.77 -22.36 -12.41
C GLN A 104 26.23 -20.99 -12.04
N ALA A 105 25.00 -20.93 -11.53
CA ALA A 105 24.40 -19.68 -11.10
C ALA A 105 25.18 -19.02 -9.95
N LEU A 106 25.67 -19.82 -9.00
CA LEU A 106 26.48 -19.30 -7.89
C LEU A 106 27.83 -18.75 -8.38
N ARG A 107 28.44 -19.37 -9.39
CA ARG A 107 29.65 -18.84 -10.03
C ARG A 107 29.38 -17.54 -10.78
N ALA A 108 28.30 -17.48 -11.53
CA ALA A 108 27.88 -16.25 -12.20
C ALA A 108 27.66 -15.13 -11.16
N ALA A 109 27.02 -15.43 -10.02
CA ALA A 109 26.86 -14.48 -8.93
C ALA A 109 28.21 -14.06 -8.33
N LYS A 110 29.14 -15.00 -8.11
CA LYS A 110 30.49 -14.70 -7.63
C LYS A 110 31.26 -13.75 -8.56
N ASP A 111 31.17 -13.97 -9.87
CA ASP A 111 31.96 -13.22 -10.85
C ASP A 111 31.30 -11.88 -11.21
N ALA A 112 29.97 -11.83 -11.30
CA ALA A 112 29.25 -10.68 -11.80
C ALA A 112 28.60 -9.79 -10.73
N ALA A 113 28.22 -10.33 -9.56
CA ALA A 113 27.48 -9.54 -8.57
C ALA A 113 28.38 -8.59 -7.78
N ASP A 114 27.88 -7.39 -7.51
CA ASP A 114 28.51 -6.42 -6.61
C ASP A 114 28.00 -6.62 -5.17
N VAL A 115 26.73 -6.97 -5.01
CA VAL A 115 26.06 -7.20 -3.72
C VAL A 115 25.17 -8.44 -3.82
N VAL A 116 25.16 -9.25 -2.77
CA VAL A 116 24.28 -10.42 -2.66
C VAL A 116 23.12 -10.10 -1.74
N LEU A 117 21.90 -10.33 -2.22
CA LEU A 117 20.67 -10.27 -1.43
C LEU A 117 20.30 -11.69 -1.02
N TYR A 118 20.33 -11.97 0.28
CA TYR A 118 20.01 -13.29 0.81
C TYR A 118 18.66 -13.28 1.53
N LEU A 119 17.71 -14.07 1.03
CA LEU A 119 16.33 -14.08 1.51
C LEU A 119 16.09 -15.18 2.56
N VAL A 120 15.61 -14.77 3.73
CA VAL A 120 15.23 -15.69 4.82
C VAL A 120 13.74 -15.59 5.13
N ASN A 121 13.16 -16.71 5.55
CA ASN A 121 11.83 -16.73 6.12
C ASN A 121 11.91 -16.30 7.59
N SER A 122 11.41 -15.10 7.89
CA SER A 122 11.48 -14.50 9.23
C SER A 122 10.53 -15.15 10.25
N ALA A 123 9.51 -15.89 9.79
CA ALA A 123 8.59 -16.62 10.65
C ALA A 123 9.24 -17.80 11.39
N GLU A 124 10.35 -18.31 10.87
CA GLU A 124 11.14 -19.36 11.52
C GLU A 124 12.25 -18.74 12.39
N PRO A 125 12.44 -19.21 13.64
CA PRO A 125 13.61 -18.86 14.42
C PRO A 125 14.94 -19.17 13.72
N PRO A 126 15.95 -18.27 13.76
CA PRO A 126 17.22 -18.54 13.09
C PRO A 126 18.00 -19.72 13.70
N GLU A 127 17.84 -19.98 15.00
CA GLU A 127 18.38 -21.16 15.67
C GLU A 127 17.77 -22.50 15.20
N ASP A 128 16.54 -22.51 14.70
CA ASP A 128 15.86 -23.72 14.23
C ASP A 128 16.13 -24.01 12.75
N ALA A 129 16.56 -22.98 12.01
CA ALA A 129 16.88 -23.03 10.59
C ALA A 129 18.24 -23.74 10.31
N GLY A 130 18.23 -25.08 10.35
CA GLY A 130 19.43 -25.92 10.20
C GLY A 130 20.20 -25.77 8.88
N TYR A 131 19.63 -25.13 7.86
CA TYR A 131 20.30 -24.82 6.59
C TYR A 131 21.23 -23.60 6.67
N LEU A 132 21.00 -22.67 7.61
CA LEU A 132 21.70 -21.39 7.67
C LEU A 132 23.23 -21.53 7.79
N PRO A 133 23.80 -22.37 8.68
CA PRO A 133 25.26 -22.44 8.82
C PRO A 133 25.98 -22.87 7.54
N ALA A 134 25.38 -23.77 6.76
CA ALA A 134 25.94 -24.22 5.49
C ALA A 134 25.83 -23.13 4.42
N GLU A 135 24.67 -22.47 4.34
CA GLU A 135 24.44 -21.38 3.37
C GLU A 135 25.32 -20.16 3.66
N MET A 136 25.54 -19.81 4.93
CA MET A 136 26.46 -18.73 5.30
C MET A 136 27.90 -19.01 4.85
N GLN A 137 28.35 -20.26 4.88
CA GLN A 137 29.68 -20.63 4.36
C GLN A 137 29.73 -20.50 2.83
N ILE A 138 28.65 -20.83 2.13
CA ILE A 138 28.53 -20.63 0.68
C ILE A 138 28.58 -19.13 0.35
N LEU A 139 27.85 -18.31 1.09
CA LEU A 139 27.86 -16.86 0.92
C LEU A 139 29.23 -16.26 1.23
N ALA A 140 29.93 -16.76 2.25
CA ALA A 140 31.31 -16.36 2.51
C ALA A 140 32.26 -16.72 1.36
N TRP A 141 32.06 -17.89 0.73
CA TRP A 141 32.82 -18.31 -0.46
C TRP A 141 32.60 -17.40 -1.68
N LEU A 142 31.43 -16.76 -1.83
CA LEU A 142 31.20 -15.77 -2.88
C LEU A 142 32.13 -14.55 -2.75
N GLY A 143 32.54 -14.21 -1.52
CA GLY A 143 33.42 -13.06 -1.27
C GLY A 143 32.78 -11.71 -1.60
N LYS A 144 31.43 -11.63 -1.58
CA LYS A 144 30.65 -10.41 -1.84
C LYS A 144 29.94 -9.95 -0.57
N PRO A 145 29.67 -8.63 -0.41
CA PRO A 145 28.86 -8.14 0.70
C PRO A 145 27.44 -8.71 0.62
N VAL A 146 26.93 -9.24 1.75
CA VAL A 146 25.60 -9.82 1.85
C VAL A 146 24.67 -8.90 2.62
N LEU A 147 23.53 -8.57 2.02
CA LEU A 147 22.38 -7.98 2.70
C LEU A 147 21.33 -9.08 2.91
N VAL A 148 20.97 -9.35 4.15
CA VAL A 148 19.94 -10.34 4.47
C VAL A 148 18.58 -9.65 4.51
N LEU A 149 17.62 -10.20 3.77
CA LEU A 149 16.26 -9.69 3.64
C LEU A 149 15.31 -10.62 4.41
N LEU A 150 14.66 -10.07 5.43
CA LEU A 150 13.63 -10.76 6.19
C LEU A 150 12.32 -10.73 5.42
N ASN A 151 11.85 -11.89 4.99
CA ASN A 151 10.62 -12.07 4.22
C ASN A 151 9.60 -12.91 4.98
N GLN A 152 8.33 -12.87 4.56
CA GLN A 152 7.23 -13.57 5.23
C GLN A 152 7.10 -13.16 6.71
N MET A 153 7.20 -11.85 6.99
CA MET A 153 7.12 -11.28 8.34
C MET A 153 5.72 -11.39 8.96
N GLY A 154 4.76 -11.96 8.22
CA GLY A 154 3.38 -12.09 8.65
C GLY A 154 2.62 -10.76 8.54
N PRO A 155 1.44 -10.64 9.17
CA PRO A 155 0.72 -9.37 9.19
C PRO A 155 1.56 -8.30 9.90
N PRO A 156 1.47 -7.02 9.49
CA PRO A 156 2.20 -5.95 10.16
C PRO A 156 1.81 -5.90 11.62
N ARG A 157 2.83 -5.82 12.48
CA ARG A 157 2.69 -5.86 13.95
C ARG A 157 3.11 -4.51 14.54
N PRO A 158 2.77 -4.22 15.80
CA PRO A 158 3.28 -3.03 16.47
C PRO A 158 4.82 -2.97 16.40
N ALA A 159 5.36 -1.77 16.20
CA ALA A 159 6.79 -1.56 15.90
C ALA A 159 7.75 -2.25 16.90
N ALA A 160 7.40 -2.32 18.18
CA ALA A 160 8.22 -2.98 19.20
C ALA A 160 8.39 -4.48 18.94
N GLN A 161 7.37 -5.17 18.41
CA GLN A 161 7.44 -6.60 18.10
C GLN A 161 8.27 -6.85 16.84
N GLU A 162 8.07 -6.05 15.80
CA GLU A 162 8.86 -6.14 14.57
C GLU A 162 10.35 -5.86 14.83
N GLN A 163 10.66 -4.87 15.68
CA GLN A 163 12.04 -4.57 16.08
C GLN A 163 12.69 -5.71 16.86
N ALA A 164 11.94 -6.40 17.72
CA ALA A 164 12.46 -7.53 18.48
C ALA A 164 12.83 -8.71 17.57
N GLU A 165 11.99 -9.01 16.58
CA GLU A 165 12.27 -10.05 15.58
C GLU A 165 13.47 -9.71 14.71
N GLN A 166 13.54 -8.47 14.22
CA GLN A 166 14.70 -7.97 13.48
C GLN A 166 15.99 -8.03 14.31
N ALA A 167 15.92 -7.68 15.60
CA ALA A 167 17.05 -7.77 16.51
C ALA A 167 17.53 -9.21 16.67
N ARG A 168 16.63 -10.17 16.88
CA ARG A 168 16.97 -11.60 16.97
C ARG A 168 17.75 -12.10 15.75
N TRP A 169 17.26 -11.78 14.55
CA TRP A 169 17.94 -12.15 13.31
C TRP A 169 19.29 -11.47 13.14
N ARG A 170 19.38 -10.18 13.47
CA ARG A 170 20.64 -9.42 13.43
C ARG A 170 21.68 -9.97 14.40
N ASP A 171 21.28 -10.31 15.62
CA ASP A 171 22.18 -10.84 16.64
C ASP A 171 22.70 -12.23 16.24
N TYR A 172 21.81 -13.11 15.76
CA TYR A 172 22.21 -14.44 15.28
C TYR A 172 23.15 -14.37 14.07
N LEU A 173 22.84 -13.52 13.09
CA LEU A 173 23.64 -13.42 11.86
C LEU A 173 24.93 -12.62 12.02
N GLY A 174 25.07 -11.84 13.10
CA GLY A 174 26.27 -11.06 13.41
C GLY A 174 27.55 -11.90 13.57
N GLN A 175 27.42 -13.20 13.79
CA GLN A 175 28.56 -14.13 13.82
C GLN A 175 29.19 -14.40 12.43
N TYR A 176 28.53 -14.01 11.34
CA TYR A 176 28.98 -14.29 9.96
C TYR A 176 29.50 -13.01 9.29
N PRO A 177 30.83 -12.86 9.06
CA PRO A 177 31.42 -11.61 8.55
C PRO A 177 30.97 -11.19 7.14
N ALA A 178 30.43 -12.13 6.35
CA ALA A 178 29.87 -11.84 5.03
C ALA A 178 28.59 -10.99 5.11
N VAL A 179 27.82 -11.14 6.20
CA VAL A 179 26.59 -10.39 6.46
C VAL A 179 26.93 -8.97 6.87
N ARG A 180 26.46 -8.00 6.08
CA ARG A 180 26.72 -6.57 6.28
C ARG A 180 25.55 -5.85 6.93
N GLU A 181 24.32 -6.24 6.57
CA GLU A 181 23.10 -5.66 7.12
C GLU A 181 21.97 -6.71 7.08
N VAL A 182 21.05 -6.63 8.04
CA VAL A 182 19.81 -7.41 8.08
C VAL A 182 18.65 -6.43 8.03
N LEU A 183 17.78 -6.57 7.04
CA LEU A 183 16.76 -5.59 6.71
C LEU A 183 15.37 -6.23 6.64
N PRO A 184 14.34 -5.58 7.20
CA PRO A 184 12.96 -5.95 6.91
C PRO A 184 12.64 -5.59 5.46
N LEU A 185 12.39 -6.59 4.62
CA LEU A 185 11.93 -6.37 3.26
C LEU A 185 11.01 -7.52 2.85
N ASP A 186 9.77 -7.42 3.30
CA ASP A 186 8.75 -8.38 2.96
C ASP A 186 8.22 -8.11 1.54
N ALA A 187 8.24 -9.14 0.71
CA ALA A 187 7.63 -9.11 -0.62
C ALA A 187 6.11 -8.90 -0.57
N PHE A 188 5.49 -9.16 0.58
CA PHE A 188 4.03 -9.18 0.78
C PHE A 188 3.47 -7.93 1.46
N ALA A 189 4.24 -7.17 2.24
CA ALA A 189 3.75 -5.98 2.95
C ALA A 189 4.50 -4.68 2.57
N ARG A 190 5.12 -4.68 1.39
CA ARG A 190 6.06 -3.66 0.95
C ARG A 190 5.42 -2.28 0.84
N CYS A 191 6.11 -1.27 1.36
CA CYS A 191 5.90 0.12 1.00
C CYS A 191 7.19 0.80 0.58
N TRP A 192 7.04 1.90 -0.15
CA TRP A 192 8.14 2.70 -0.69
C TRP A 192 9.10 3.24 0.39
N ILE A 193 8.66 3.30 1.66
CA ILE A 193 9.50 3.72 2.79
C ILE A 193 10.55 2.64 3.11
N HIS A 194 10.16 1.36 3.13
CA HIS A 194 11.11 0.25 3.33
C HIS A 194 12.11 0.13 2.16
N GLU A 195 11.67 0.47 0.94
CA GLU A 195 12.55 0.50 -0.23
C GLU A 195 13.70 1.49 -0.08
N ARG A 196 13.45 2.67 0.51
CA ARG A 196 14.50 3.67 0.77
C ARG A 196 15.62 3.08 1.60
N VAL A 197 15.27 2.38 2.68
CA VAL A 197 16.23 1.73 3.59
C VAL A 197 17.01 0.65 2.85
N PHE A 198 16.33 -0.16 2.04
CA PHE A 198 16.97 -1.16 1.18
C PHE A 198 17.99 -0.53 0.21
N TYR A 199 17.59 0.49 -0.56
CA TYR A 199 18.50 1.16 -1.48
C TYR A 199 19.66 1.84 -0.74
N ALA A 200 19.39 2.55 0.36
CA ALA A 200 20.46 3.14 1.18
C ALA A 200 21.47 2.07 1.67
N ALA A 201 21.00 0.89 2.07
CA ALA A 201 21.87 -0.21 2.48
C ALA A 201 22.69 -0.78 1.31
N VAL A 202 22.10 -0.93 0.12
CA VAL A 202 22.82 -1.32 -1.10
C VAL A 202 23.96 -0.34 -1.40
N GLY A 203 23.68 0.97 -1.39
CA GLY A 203 24.66 2.01 -1.66
C GLY A 203 25.89 1.93 -0.76
N LYS A 204 25.73 1.62 0.54
CA LYS A 204 26.84 1.46 1.50
C LYS A 204 27.79 0.31 1.15
N GLN A 205 27.32 -0.69 0.40
CA GLN A 205 28.13 -1.88 0.05
C GLN A 205 28.89 -1.73 -1.27
N LEU A 206 28.60 -0.68 -2.05
CA LEU A 206 29.21 -0.48 -3.37
C LEU A 206 30.60 0.14 -3.25
N SER A 207 31.48 -0.28 -4.16
CA SER A 207 32.83 0.28 -4.28
C SER A 207 32.81 1.76 -4.68
N GLU A 208 33.84 2.51 -4.30
CA GLU A 208 33.98 3.95 -4.57
C GLU A 208 33.71 4.34 -6.05
N PRO A 209 34.22 3.60 -7.06
CA PRO A 209 33.95 3.93 -8.47
C PRO A 209 32.47 3.88 -8.87
N MET A 210 31.64 3.11 -8.15
CA MET A 210 30.22 2.91 -8.47
C MET A 210 29.31 3.94 -7.78
N GLN A 211 29.80 4.61 -6.73
CA GLN A 211 29.02 5.52 -5.88
C GLN A 211 28.38 6.67 -6.67
N ALA A 212 29.10 7.24 -7.63
CA ALA A 212 28.58 8.36 -8.44
C ALA A 212 27.41 7.93 -9.35
N GLY A 213 27.49 6.74 -9.96
CA GLY A 213 26.39 6.19 -10.77
C GLY A 213 25.21 5.76 -9.90
N TYR A 214 25.50 5.14 -8.76
CA TYR A 214 24.47 4.78 -7.78
C TYR A 214 23.70 5.99 -7.25
N GLY A 215 24.40 7.10 -6.97
CA GLY A 215 23.77 8.35 -6.54
C GLY A 215 22.77 8.90 -7.57
N ARG A 216 23.05 8.77 -8.87
CA ARG A 216 22.11 9.16 -9.94
C ARG A 216 20.90 8.22 -9.99
N LEU A 217 21.13 6.91 -9.89
CA LEU A 217 20.05 5.91 -9.82
C LEU A 217 19.11 6.18 -8.64
N LEU A 218 19.68 6.48 -7.45
CA LEU A 218 18.91 6.79 -6.26
C LEU A 218 18.12 8.09 -6.43
N ALA A 219 18.72 9.14 -7.01
CA ALA A 219 18.01 10.39 -7.28
C ALA A 219 16.81 10.21 -8.22
N VAL A 220 16.93 9.36 -9.26
CA VAL A 220 15.80 9.00 -10.14
C VAL A 220 14.71 8.27 -9.35
N TRP A 221 15.08 7.31 -8.51
CA TRP A 221 14.11 6.61 -7.66
C TRP A 221 13.40 7.57 -6.69
N GLU A 222 14.14 8.47 -6.03
CA GLU A 222 13.58 9.47 -5.10
C GLU A 222 12.62 10.42 -5.81
N ALA A 223 13.01 10.96 -6.97
CA ALA A 223 12.17 11.86 -7.76
C ALA A 223 10.86 11.17 -8.20
N ASN A 224 10.94 9.92 -8.68
CA ASN A 224 9.77 9.16 -9.10
C ASN A 224 8.80 8.89 -7.93
N ASN A 225 9.32 8.58 -6.74
CA ASN A 225 8.48 8.35 -5.56
C ASN A 225 7.88 9.65 -5.01
N ALA A 226 8.64 10.75 -5.00
CA ALA A 226 8.14 12.06 -4.62
C ALA A 226 7.00 12.50 -5.53
N GLN A 227 7.17 12.37 -6.85
CA GLN A 227 6.14 12.67 -7.84
C GLN A 227 4.89 11.79 -7.66
N ARG A 228 5.06 10.48 -7.46
CA ARG A 228 3.94 9.55 -7.22
C ARG A 228 3.18 9.95 -5.95
N TYR A 229 3.89 10.26 -4.86
CA TYR A 229 3.28 10.66 -3.60
C TYR A 229 2.51 11.96 -3.73
N GLU A 230 3.08 12.97 -4.40
CA GLU A 230 2.42 14.24 -4.66
C GLU A 230 1.13 14.05 -5.47
N GLN A 231 1.18 13.27 -6.55
CA GLN A 231 0.01 12.94 -7.37
C GLN A 231 -1.08 12.21 -6.56
N ALA A 232 -0.69 11.26 -5.68
CA ALA A 232 -1.62 10.58 -4.80
C ALA A 232 -2.31 11.55 -3.81
N MET A 233 -1.57 12.49 -3.23
CA MET A 233 -2.12 13.50 -2.34
C MET A 233 -3.02 14.48 -3.10
N GLN A 234 -2.69 14.82 -4.34
CA GLN A 234 -3.51 15.65 -5.21
C GLN A 234 -4.85 14.97 -5.54
N SER A 235 -4.87 13.67 -5.84
CA SER A 235 -6.11 12.91 -6.07
C SER A 235 -7.01 12.86 -4.82
N LEU A 236 -6.42 12.67 -3.64
CA LEU A 236 -7.16 12.70 -2.37
C LEU A 236 -7.73 14.09 -2.10
N ALA A 237 -6.93 15.15 -2.26
CA ALA A 237 -7.38 16.53 -2.10
C ALA A 237 -8.50 16.89 -3.08
N ARG A 238 -8.42 16.43 -4.33
CA ARG A 238 -9.48 16.63 -5.34
C ARG A 238 -10.81 16.02 -4.90
N GLN A 239 -10.79 14.80 -4.36
CA GLN A 239 -11.99 14.16 -3.81
C GLN A 239 -12.60 14.99 -2.66
N LEU A 240 -11.76 15.51 -1.75
CA LEU A 240 -12.22 16.33 -0.63
C LEU A 240 -12.80 17.67 -1.08
N VAL A 241 -12.18 18.33 -2.07
CA VAL A 241 -12.69 19.57 -2.67
C VAL A 241 -14.03 19.34 -3.35
N LEU A 242 -14.17 18.25 -4.11
CA LEU A 242 -15.45 17.88 -4.73
C LEU A 242 -16.52 17.63 -3.66
N ALA A 243 -16.20 16.85 -2.63
CA ALA A 243 -17.15 16.52 -1.56
C ALA A 243 -17.56 17.77 -0.76
N VAL A 244 -16.62 18.60 -0.28
CA VAL A 244 -16.96 19.74 0.59
C VAL A 244 -17.81 20.79 -0.12
N ARG A 245 -17.71 20.86 -1.46
CA ARG A 245 -18.46 21.80 -2.31
C ARG A 245 -19.74 21.22 -2.88
N ASP A 246 -19.91 19.90 -2.79
CA ASP A 246 -21.10 19.26 -3.31
C ASP A 246 -22.30 19.72 -2.48
N SER A 247 -23.39 20.03 -3.18
CA SER A 247 -24.65 20.38 -2.56
C SER A 247 -25.80 19.91 -3.44
N GLU A 248 -26.84 19.36 -2.82
CA GLU A 248 -28.07 18.97 -3.51
C GLU A 248 -29.22 19.85 -3.03
N VAL A 249 -29.97 20.44 -3.97
CA VAL A 249 -31.16 21.24 -3.64
C VAL A 249 -32.32 20.29 -3.38
N ILE A 250 -32.94 20.41 -2.21
CA ILE A 250 -34.19 19.72 -1.91
C ILE A 250 -35.33 20.64 -2.31
N GLU A 251 -35.94 20.35 -3.46
CA GLU A 251 -37.11 21.05 -3.94
C GLU A 251 -38.23 20.97 -2.89
N THR A 252 -38.41 22.06 -2.16
CA THR A 252 -39.51 22.23 -1.22
C THR A 252 -40.66 22.87 -1.99
N GLU A 253 -41.78 22.16 -2.15
CA GLU A 253 -42.96 22.78 -2.76
C GLU A 253 -43.40 23.97 -1.90
N ALA A 254 -43.74 25.08 -2.55
CA ALA A 254 -44.38 26.21 -1.89
C ALA A 254 -45.59 25.70 -1.10
N ARG A 255 -45.69 26.08 0.17
CA ARG A 255 -46.78 25.67 1.09
C ARG A 255 -48.14 26.07 0.50
N SER A 256 -48.73 25.21 -0.32
CA SER A 256 -50.13 25.36 -0.75
C SER A 256 -51.02 24.94 0.40
N VAL A 257 -51.82 25.88 0.89
CA VAL A 257 -52.77 25.72 2.02
C VAL A 257 -53.78 24.59 1.77
N LEU A 258 -53.95 24.17 0.50
CA LEU A 258 -54.80 23.04 0.12
C LEU A 258 -54.18 21.66 0.45
N LYS A 259 -52.84 21.52 0.48
CA LYS A 259 -52.14 20.25 0.75
C LYS A 259 -51.97 19.95 2.25
N SER A 260 -52.04 20.95 3.14
CA SER A 260 -51.99 20.73 4.59
C SER A 260 -53.18 19.91 5.12
N ALA A 261 -54.34 19.98 4.45
CA ALA A 261 -55.50 19.16 4.78
C ALA A 261 -55.31 17.68 4.39
N LEU A 262 -54.55 17.39 3.32
CA LEU A 262 -54.25 16.04 2.85
C LEU A 262 -53.12 15.35 3.65
N LYS A 263 -52.24 16.12 4.32
CA LYS A 263 -51.18 15.59 5.20
C LYS A 263 -51.73 14.86 6.44
N VAL A 264 -52.96 15.16 6.87
CA VAL A 264 -53.64 14.50 8.00
C VAL A 264 -54.08 13.07 7.66
N VAL A 265 -54.24 12.74 6.37
CA VAL A 265 -54.69 11.42 5.89
C VAL A 265 -53.51 10.51 5.46
N GLY A 266 -52.25 10.96 5.59
CA GLY A 266 -51.06 10.16 5.28
C GLY A 266 -50.69 10.05 3.79
N ILE A 267 -51.51 10.60 2.89
CA ILE A 267 -51.36 10.45 1.42
C ILE A 267 -50.24 11.35 0.82
N GLY A 268 -49.67 12.29 1.58
CA GLY A 268 -48.60 13.20 1.09
C GLY A 268 -47.20 13.00 1.69
N LYS A 269 -47.02 12.11 2.69
CA LYS A 269 -45.71 11.89 3.31
C LYS A 269 -44.75 11.11 2.41
N ASN A 270 -45.28 10.23 1.54
CA ASN A 270 -44.48 9.38 0.67
C ASN A 270 -43.77 10.16 -0.45
N GLU A 271 -44.37 11.20 -1.02
CA GLU A 271 -43.77 11.95 -2.15
C GLU A 271 -42.64 12.91 -1.72
N GLU A 272 -42.79 13.55 -0.56
CA GLU A 272 -41.75 14.40 0.03
C GLU A 272 -40.55 13.55 0.49
N GLN A 273 -40.83 12.42 1.14
CA GLN A 273 -39.82 11.43 1.52
C GLN A 273 -39.09 10.88 0.29
N GLN A 274 -39.82 10.44 -0.75
CA GLN A 274 -39.22 9.94 -1.99
C GLN A 274 -38.34 10.98 -2.70
N ARG A 275 -38.69 12.27 -2.67
CA ARG A 275 -37.84 13.33 -3.25
C ARG A 275 -36.56 13.52 -2.45
N GLN A 276 -36.65 13.54 -1.12
CA GLN A 276 -35.48 13.57 -0.25
C GLN A 276 -34.60 12.33 -0.45
N ASP A 277 -35.20 11.15 -0.59
CA ASP A 277 -34.50 9.90 -0.84
C ASP A 277 -33.77 9.91 -2.19
N ARG A 278 -34.38 10.47 -3.25
CA ARG A 278 -33.73 10.64 -4.56
C ARG A 278 -32.57 11.62 -4.52
N ALA A 279 -32.75 12.77 -3.85
CA ALA A 279 -31.69 13.77 -3.66
C ALA A 279 -30.51 13.16 -2.89
N MET A 280 -30.79 12.41 -1.82
CA MET A 280 -29.80 11.67 -1.06
C MET A 280 -29.07 10.62 -1.92
N ALA A 281 -29.82 9.83 -2.70
CA ALA A 281 -29.24 8.81 -3.57
C ALA A 281 -28.29 9.42 -4.62
N ALA A 282 -28.68 10.55 -5.24
CA ALA A 282 -27.83 11.27 -6.19
C ALA A 282 -26.57 11.83 -5.53
N PHE A 283 -26.71 12.42 -4.33
CA PHE A 283 -25.62 12.98 -3.55
C PHE A 283 -24.59 11.92 -3.16
N VAL A 284 -25.06 10.77 -2.65
CA VAL A 284 -24.22 9.61 -2.32
C VAL A 284 -23.57 9.00 -3.57
N ALA A 285 -24.30 8.92 -4.69
CA ALA A 285 -23.77 8.38 -5.94
C ALA A 285 -22.58 9.19 -6.47
N ARG A 286 -22.64 10.54 -6.41
CA ARG A 286 -21.52 11.40 -6.80
C ARG A 286 -20.27 11.19 -5.94
N LEU A 287 -20.44 11.08 -4.62
CA LEU A 287 -19.32 10.79 -3.73
C LEU A 287 -18.73 9.39 -3.98
N ASN A 288 -19.57 8.39 -4.24
CA ASN A 288 -19.11 7.04 -4.60
C ASN A 288 -18.30 7.04 -5.90
N GLN A 289 -18.76 7.78 -6.90
CA GLN A 289 -18.03 7.95 -8.16
C GLN A 289 -16.68 8.62 -7.93
N ALA A 290 -16.64 9.73 -7.17
CA ALA A 290 -15.39 10.41 -6.84
C ALA A 290 -14.42 9.50 -6.06
N THR A 291 -14.94 8.68 -5.14
CA THR A 291 -14.16 7.68 -4.40
C THR A 291 -13.59 6.63 -5.34
N ALA A 292 -14.39 6.06 -6.23
CA ALA A 292 -13.95 5.03 -7.18
C ALA A 292 -12.89 5.57 -8.16
N THR A 293 -13.07 6.80 -8.66
CA THR A 293 -12.06 7.48 -9.50
C THR A 293 -10.75 7.65 -8.75
N MET A 294 -10.79 8.16 -7.51
CA MET A 294 -9.59 8.34 -6.68
C MET A 294 -8.89 7.00 -6.40
N THR A 295 -9.61 5.94 -6.02
CA THR A 295 -9.03 4.60 -5.82
C THR A 295 -8.35 4.09 -7.09
N ARG A 296 -9.00 4.24 -8.25
CA ARG A 296 -8.43 3.83 -9.54
C ARG A 296 -7.17 4.63 -9.88
N GLU A 297 -7.17 5.94 -9.70
CA GLU A 297 -5.99 6.78 -9.90
C GLU A 297 -4.82 6.32 -9.02
N LEU A 298 -5.09 6.04 -7.73
CA LEU A 298 -4.08 5.50 -6.82
C LEU A 298 -3.51 4.15 -7.31
N LEU A 299 -4.36 3.22 -7.74
CA LEU A 299 -3.91 1.93 -8.26
C LEU A 299 -3.00 2.09 -9.48
N ILE A 300 -3.39 2.95 -10.43
CA ILE A 300 -2.59 3.25 -11.63
C ILE A 300 -1.24 3.88 -11.24
N LEU A 301 -1.24 4.88 -10.35
CA LEU A 301 -0.02 5.55 -9.87
C LEU A 301 0.96 4.56 -9.22
N HIS A 302 0.42 3.55 -8.54
CA HIS A 302 1.18 2.50 -7.89
C HIS A 302 1.42 1.28 -8.78
N GLN A 303 1.05 1.32 -10.07
CA GLN A 303 1.22 0.21 -11.03
C GLN A 303 0.57 -1.10 -10.54
N LEU A 304 -0.65 -0.98 -10.04
CA LEU A 304 -1.52 -2.09 -9.62
C LEU A 304 -2.73 -2.18 -10.56
N ASP A 305 -3.36 -3.35 -10.63
CA ASP A 305 -4.53 -3.56 -11.49
C ASP A 305 -5.70 -2.66 -11.02
N PRO A 306 -6.20 -1.74 -11.89
CA PRO A 306 -7.38 -0.94 -11.59
C PRO A 306 -8.64 -1.75 -11.25
N ALA A 307 -8.74 -3.01 -11.68
CA ALA A 307 -9.85 -3.90 -11.37
C ALA A 307 -9.96 -4.23 -9.87
N ASP A 308 -8.84 -4.14 -9.12
CA ASP A 308 -8.82 -4.41 -7.68
C ASP A 308 -9.40 -3.26 -6.84
N ALA A 309 -9.86 -2.17 -7.45
CA ALA A 309 -10.49 -1.03 -6.75
C ALA A 309 -11.65 -1.46 -5.83
N VAL A 310 -12.45 -2.44 -6.28
CA VAL A 310 -13.56 -2.99 -5.50
C VAL A 310 -13.05 -3.67 -4.22
N LYS A 311 -11.97 -4.45 -4.32
CA LYS A 311 -11.35 -5.17 -3.20
C LYS A 311 -10.75 -4.21 -2.17
N ILE A 312 -10.04 -3.17 -2.64
CA ILE A 312 -9.48 -2.13 -1.76
C ILE A 312 -10.57 -1.38 -0.99
N ASN A 313 -11.65 -1.01 -1.70
CA ASN A 313 -12.77 -0.32 -1.10
C ASN A 313 -13.50 -1.20 -0.06
N ALA A 314 -13.78 -2.47 -0.38
CA ALA A 314 -14.35 -3.40 0.60
C ALA A 314 -13.47 -3.54 1.85
N ARG A 315 -12.15 -3.57 1.71
CA ARG A 315 -11.24 -3.70 2.85
C ARG A 315 -11.20 -2.48 3.75
N VAL A 316 -11.14 -1.28 3.18
CA VAL A 316 -11.17 -0.05 3.98
C VAL A 316 -12.46 0.04 4.80
N ARG A 317 -13.56 -0.57 4.32
CA ARG A 317 -14.81 -0.73 5.10
C ARG A 317 -14.65 -1.78 6.21
N ASP A 318 -14.20 -2.98 5.84
CA ASP A 318 -14.24 -4.15 6.73
C ASP A 318 -13.23 -4.06 7.88
N ASN A 319 -12.09 -3.42 7.65
CA ASN A 319 -11.01 -3.34 8.62
C ASN A 319 -11.03 -2.07 9.48
N PHE A 320 -11.80 -1.05 9.10
CA PHE A 320 -11.79 0.24 9.79
C PHE A 320 -13.22 0.69 10.16
N SER A 321 -13.54 0.66 11.46
CA SER A 321 -14.83 1.14 11.96
C SER A 321 -14.69 2.60 12.40
N VAL A 322 -15.03 3.56 11.54
CA VAL A 322 -14.98 4.97 11.95
C VAL A 322 -16.16 5.25 12.88
N ARG A 323 -15.90 5.36 14.19
CA ARG A 323 -16.90 5.73 15.20
C ARG A 323 -16.78 7.22 15.48
N ALA A 324 -17.77 8.01 15.09
CA ALA A 324 -17.83 9.40 15.52
C ALA A 324 -18.41 9.48 16.95
N PRO A 325 -17.84 10.27 17.86
CA PRO A 325 -18.48 10.58 19.12
C PRO A 325 -19.70 11.49 18.85
N ILE A 326 -20.90 10.98 19.10
CA ILE A 326 -22.14 11.77 19.02
C ILE A 326 -22.40 12.39 20.40
N ASP A 327 -22.69 13.68 20.44
CA ASP A 327 -23.07 14.41 21.66
C ASP A 327 -24.42 13.90 22.21
N GLN A 328 -24.53 13.71 23.53
CA GLN A 328 -25.73 13.16 24.19
C GLN A 328 -27.00 13.98 23.91
N ALA A 329 -26.87 15.29 23.72
CA ALA A 329 -28.00 16.16 23.37
C ALA A 329 -28.55 15.87 21.95
N GLN A 330 -27.71 15.41 21.03
CA GLN A 330 -28.12 15.00 19.68
C GLN A 330 -28.72 13.59 19.68
N ALA A 331 -28.28 12.70 20.57
CA ALA A 331 -28.80 11.34 20.68
C ALA A 331 -30.30 11.28 21.06
N GLY A 332 -30.79 12.21 21.89
CA GLY A 332 -32.19 12.25 22.34
C GLY A 332 -33.20 12.64 21.26
N LEU A 333 -32.80 13.45 20.27
CA LEU A 333 -33.63 13.82 19.12
C LEU A 333 -33.66 12.74 18.03
N LEU A 334 -32.66 11.86 18.01
CA LEU A 334 -32.49 10.79 17.02
C LEU A 334 -33.29 9.52 17.38
N GLY A 335 -33.53 9.26 18.67
CA GLY A 335 -34.28 8.07 19.13
C GLY A 335 -35.72 7.97 18.62
N ALA A 336 -36.35 9.09 18.29
CA ALA A 336 -37.74 9.13 17.82
C ALA A 336 -37.91 8.83 16.31
N MET A 337 -36.83 8.84 15.51
CA MET A 337 -36.89 8.60 14.06
C MET A 337 -36.37 7.22 13.62
N ILE A 338 -35.82 6.43 14.53
CA ILE A 338 -35.16 5.15 14.21
C ILE A 338 -36.14 4.01 13.88
N SER A 339 -37.42 4.09 14.26
CA SER A 339 -38.37 2.99 14.01
C SER A 339 -38.94 2.94 12.58
N GLY A 340 -38.62 3.90 11.69
CA GLY A 340 -39.29 4.05 10.39
C GLY A 340 -38.44 3.81 9.13
N ALA A 341 -37.11 3.77 9.23
CA ALA A 341 -36.21 3.93 8.06
C ALA A 341 -35.31 2.71 7.76
N ALA A 342 -35.66 1.51 8.24
CA ALA A 342 -34.76 0.36 8.22
C ALA A 342 -34.92 -0.64 7.06
N THR A 343 -35.92 -0.53 6.17
CA THR A 343 -36.32 -1.70 5.34
C THR A 343 -36.32 -1.53 3.82
N GLY A 344 -36.12 -0.34 3.23
CA GLY A 344 -36.27 -0.14 1.78
C GLY A 344 -34.99 0.20 1.01
N LEU A 345 -34.31 1.28 1.40
CA LEU A 345 -33.22 1.88 0.63
C LEU A 345 -31.85 1.22 0.81
N SER A 346 -31.63 0.52 1.92
CA SER A 346 -30.42 -0.29 2.08
C SER A 346 -30.39 -1.38 1.02
N ALA A 347 -31.51 -2.06 0.71
CA ALA A 347 -31.54 -3.16 -0.24
C ALA A 347 -31.22 -2.73 -1.69
N ASP A 348 -31.75 -1.60 -2.17
CA ASP A 348 -31.53 -1.15 -3.56
C ASP A 348 -30.21 -0.41 -3.77
N LEU A 349 -29.72 0.33 -2.77
CA LEU A 349 -28.38 0.95 -2.83
C LEU A 349 -27.27 -0.09 -2.64
N LEU A 350 -27.53 -1.14 -1.85
CA LEU A 350 -26.72 -2.33 -1.76
C LEU A 350 -26.87 -3.26 -2.97
N SER A 351 -27.79 -3.04 -3.93
CA SER A 351 -27.90 -3.89 -5.12
C SER A 351 -27.39 -3.18 -6.39
N GLY A 352 -27.59 -1.86 -6.51
CA GLY A 352 -27.14 -1.05 -7.65
C GLY A 352 -25.75 -0.42 -7.50
N GLY A 353 -25.26 -0.21 -6.27
CA GLY A 353 -23.94 0.41 -5.98
C GLY A 353 -22.78 -0.58 -5.77
N LEU A 354 -23.06 -1.89 -5.90
CA LEU A 354 -22.07 -2.97 -5.72
C LEU A 354 -21.08 -3.11 -6.87
N SER A 355 -21.40 -2.59 -8.05
CA SER A 355 -20.59 -2.83 -9.25
C SER A 355 -19.18 -2.21 -9.19
N LEU A 356 -18.91 -1.27 -8.27
CA LEU A 356 -17.63 -0.58 -8.13
C LEU A 356 -17.10 -0.46 -6.68
N GLY A 357 -17.72 -1.12 -5.70
CA GLY A 357 -17.25 -1.16 -4.29
C GLY A 357 -17.40 0.13 -3.45
N GLY A 358 -17.79 1.26 -4.05
CA GLY A 358 -17.95 2.55 -3.35
C GLY A 358 -19.17 2.61 -2.41
N GLY A 359 -20.32 2.06 -2.82
CA GLY A 359 -21.57 2.16 -2.04
C GLY A 359 -21.52 1.47 -0.67
N ALA A 360 -20.69 0.44 -0.53
CA ALA A 360 -20.58 -0.32 0.70
C ALA A 360 -19.64 0.33 1.73
N LEU A 361 -18.59 1.04 1.27
CA LEU A 361 -17.69 1.85 2.10
C LEU A 361 -18.45 2.90 2.90
N LEU A 362 -19.33 3.63 2.21
CA LEU A 362 -20.17 4.62 2.85
C LEU A 362 -21.22 3.97 3.74
N GLY A 363 -21.78 2.81 3.39
CA GLY A 363 -22.72 2.09 4.25
C GLY A 363 -22.17 1.76 5.65
N GLY A 364 -20.88 1.41 5.77
CA GLY A 364 -20.23 1.14 7.07
C GLY A 364 -19.87 2.40 7.86
N VAL A 365 -19.38 3.43 7.17
CA VAL A 365 -19.00 4.73 7.75
C VAL A 365 -20.22 5.58 8.14
N VAL A 366 -21.26 5.56 7.31
CA VAL A 366 -22.55 6.22 7.54
C VAL A 366 -23.44 5.37 8.46
N GLY A 367 -23.23 4.06 8.55
CA GLY A 367 -23.88 3.21 9.57
C GLY A 367 -23.48 3.55 11.01
N ALA A 368 -22.24 4.01 11.22
CA ALA A 368 -21.77 4.50 12.52
C ALA A 368 -22.15 5.98 12.80
N LEU A 369 -22.41 6.76 11.76
CA LEU A 369 -22.94 8.13 11.81
C LEU A 369 -24.45 8.10 11.58
N THR A 370 -25.23 7.84 12.63
CA THR A 370 -26.71 7.73 12.62
C THR A 370 -27.38 8.49 11.46
N PHE A 371 -28.02 7.74 10.56
CA PHE A 371 -28.67 8.16 9.31
C PHE A 371 -29.80 9.19 9.43
N ALA A 372 -30.12 9.69 10.62
CA ALA A 372 -31.17 10.66 10.84
C ALA A 372 -30.58 12.07 11.01
N GLY A 373 -30.87 12.99 10.08
CA GLY A 373 -30.84 14.45 10.23
C GLY A 373 -29.54 15.17 10.65
N ALA A 374 -28.53 14.48 11.18
CA ALA A 374 -27.34 15.07 11.82
C ALA A 374 -26.05 14.84 11.01
N ALA A 375 -25.96 13.77 10.20
CA ALA A 375 -24.83 13.53 9.31
C ALA A 375 -24.85 14.42 8.04
N TRP A 376 -26.02 14.95 7.71
CA TRP A 376 -26.32 15.77 6.53
C TRP A 376 -26.88 17.10 7.02
N GLY A 377 -26.02 18.09 7.19
CA GLY A 377 -26.42 19.39 7.72
C GLY A 377 -27.29 20.10 6.70
N PHE A 378 -28.58 20.26 6.99
CA PHE A 378 -29.43 21.18 6.25
C PHE A 378 -29.03 22.60 6.60
N ASN A 379 -28.05 23.14 5.89
CA ASN A 379 -27.73 24.55 6.04
C ASN A 379 -28.71 25.33 5.17
N SER A 380 -29.86 25.73 5.73
CA SER A 380 -30.77 26.68 5.08
C SER A 380 -30.15 28.07 5.17
N SER A 381 -29.16 28.36 4.31
CA SER A 381 -28.60 29.70 4.27
C SER A 381 -29.65 30.69 3.78
N THR A 382 -29.75 31.82 4.49
CA THR A 382 -30.85 32.78 4.38
C THR A 382 -30.64 33.73 3.21
N ASP A 383 -30.70 33.23 1.98
CA ASP A 383 -30.85 34.11 0.80
C ASP A 383 -31.91 33.63 -0.18
N ARG A 384 -32.24 32.33 -0.24
CA ARG A 384 -33.32 31.83 -1.12
C ARG A 384 -33.98 30.62 -0.45
N GLN A 385 -35.30 30.62 -0.36
CA GLN A 385 -36.15 29.62 0.32
C GLN A 385 -36.00 28.17 -0.21
N GLN A 386 -34.81 27.58 -0.17
CA GLN A 386 -34.52 26.22 -0.61
C GLN A 386 -33.64 25.52 0.42
N ALA A 387 -34.05 24.35 0.87
CA ALA A 387 -33.22 23.51 1.74
C ALA A 387 -32.12 22.86 0.88
N THR A 388 -30.85 23.18 1.16
CA THR A 388 -29.71 22.52 0.51
C THR A 388 -29.09 21.48 1.43
N MET A 389 -28.81 20.30 0.89
CA MET A 389 -28.08 19.23 1.55
C MET A 389 -26.58 19.37 1.26
N GLN A 390 -25.75 19.35 2.31
CA GLN A 390 -24.29 19.35 2.21
C GLN A 390 -23.70 18.33 3.19
N PHE A 391 -22.48 17.87 2.92
CA PHE A 391 -21.75 17.02 3.86
C PHE A 391 -21.35 17.83 5.11
N THR A 392 -21.58 17.26 6.30
CA THR A 392 -21.17 17.88 7.56
C THR A 392 -19.67 17.89 7.76
N ASP A 393 -19.17 18.77 8.62
CA ASP A 393 -17.75 18.84 8.97
C ASP A 393 -17.26 17.53 9.61
N ALA A 394 -18.12 16.87 10.41
CA ALA A 394 -17.85 15.57 11.01
C ALA A 394 -17.71 14.47 9.93
N PHE A 395 -18.57 14.48 8.92
CA PHE A 395 -18.45 13.56 7.78
C PHE A 395 -17.18 13.85 6.97
N MET A 396 -16.86 15.12 6.71
CA MET A 396 -15.65 15.51 5.98
C MET A 396 -14.38 15.06 6.72
N ARG A 397 -14.35 15.16 8.05
CA ARG A 397 -13.25 14.61 8.87
C ARG A 397 -13.08 13.11 8.66
N THR A 398 -14.18 12.36 8.67
CA THR A 398 -14.16 10.92 8.39
C THR A 398 -13.69 10.61 6.97
N LEU A 399 -14.05 11.44 5.99
CA LEU A 399 -13.61 11.28 4.61
C LEU A 399 -12.09 11.47 4.47
N VAL A 400 -11.48 12.37 5.25
CA VAL A 400 -10.01 12.51 5.35
C VAL A 400 -9.39 11.21 5.89
N VAL A 401 -9.89 10.69 7.01
CA VAL A 401 -9.41 9.43 7.61
C VAL A 401 -9.47 8.29 6.61
N ALA A 402 -10.63 8.11 5.96
CA ALA A 402 -10.83 7.06 4.95
C ALA A 402 -9.92 7.24 3.72
N GLY A 403 -9.69 8.48 3.29
CA GLY A 403 -8.78 8.81 2.19
C GLY A 403 -7.32 8.43 2.51
N VAL A 404 -6.83 8.77 3.71
CA VAL A 404 -5.47 8.44 4.14
C VAL A 404 -5.32 6.93 4.31
N LEU A 405 -6.27 6.25 4.94
CA LEU A 405 -6.25 4.79 5.09
C LEU A 405 -6.27 4.07 3.74
N ARG A 406 -7.03 4.59 2.75
CA ARG A 406 -7.02 4.06 1.39
C ARG A 406 -5.66 4.24 0.72
N TYR A 407 -5.04 5.41 0.87
CA TYR A 407 -3.69 5.63 0.38
C TYR A 407 -2.71 4.65 1.03
N LEU A 408 -2.76 4.44 2.35
CA LEU A 408 -1.92 3.45 3.03
C LEU A 408 -2.16 2.05 2.47
N ALA A 409 -3.41 1.61 2.33
CA ALA A 409 -3.76 0.30 1.79
C ALA A 409 -3.21 0.08 0.36
N VAL A 410 -3.25 1.10 -0.51
CA VAL A 410 -2.68 1.02 -1.86
C VAL A 410 -1.16 1.07 -1.83
N ALA A 411 -0.57 1.95 -1.02
CA ALA A 411 0.87 2.13 -0.93
C ALA A 411 1.62 0.95 -0.31
N HIS A 412 0.91 0.09 0.44
CA HIS A 412 1.45 -1.10 1.12
C HIS A 412 1.00 -2.41 0.46
N PHE A 413 0.34 -2.35 -0.70
CA PHE A 413 -0.22 -3.53 -1.35
C PHE A 413 0.87 -4.49 -1.83
N GLY A 414 0.87 -5.71 -1.28
CA GLY A 414 1.77 -6.79 -1.68
C GLY A 414 1.52 -7.27 -3.10
N ARG A 415 2.54 -7.22 -3.98
CA ARG A 415 2.43 -7.64 -5.40
C ARG A 415 2.68 -9.14 -5.62
N GLY A 416 2.80 -9.88 -4.52
CA GLY A 416 3.42 -11.20 -4.50
C GLY A 416 2.47 -12.39 -4.51
N ARG A 417 1.18 -12.17 -4.27
CA ARG A 417 0.15 -13.21 -4.23
C ARG A 417 -1.00 -12.76 -5.10
N GLY A 418 -1.20 -13.42 -6.24
CA GLY A 418 -2.50 -13.40 -6.89
C GLY A 418 -3.56 -13.71 -5.83
N ASP A 419 -4.59 -12.88 -5.80
CA ASP A 419 -5.60 -12.75 -4.76
C ASP A 419 -5.05 -12.56 -3.32
N PHE A 420 -5.19 -11.31 -2.85
CA PHE A 420 -4.87 -10.83 -1.51
C PHE A 420 -5.40 -11.75 -0.39
N ILE A 421 -4.55 -12.11 0.58
CA ILE A 421 -4.91 -12.86 1.80
C ILE A 421 -4.90 -11.90 3.01
N GLU A 422 -5.83 -12.07 3.96
CA GLU A 422 -6.00 -11.30 5.20
C GLU A 422 -4.67 -10.91 5.89
N GLY A 423 -4.49 -9.61 6.21
CA GLY A 423 -3.38 -9.15 7.08
C GLY A 423 -2.81 -7.76 6.80
N GLU A 424 -2.86 -7.23 5.57
CA GLU A 424 -2.09 -6.01 5.19
C GLU A 424 -2.72 -4.65 5.59
N SER A 425 -3.76 -4.63 6.42
CA SER A 425 -4.36 -3.38 6.92
C SER A 425 -4.65 -3.51 8.41
N PRO A 426 -3.62 -3.34 9.26
CA PRO A 426 -3.73 -3.49 10.70
C PRO A 426 -4.68 -2.47 11.32
N ALA A 427 -5.44 -2.90 12.33
CA ALA A 427 -6.34 -2.01 13.08
C ALA A 427 -5.62 -0.79 13.69
N PHE A 428 -4.32 -0.90 14.02
CA PHE A 428 -3.56 0.22 14.60
C PHE A 428 -3.33 1.37 13.62
N TRP A 429 -3.42 1.15 12.30
CA TRP A 429 -3.34 2.24 11.32
C TRP A 429 -4.47 3.24 11.49
N GLN A 430 -5.68 2.76 11.80
CA GLN A 430 -6.82 3.64 12.04
C GLN A 430 -6.55 4.58 13.21
N SER A 431 -6.05 4.06 14.33
CA SER A 431 -5.74 4.88 15.51
C SER A 431 -4.67 5.93 15.21
N GLU A 432 -3.65 5.60 14.41
CA GLU A 432 -2.61 6.57 14.05
C GLU A 432 -3.14 7.66 13.12
N VAL A 433 -3.92 7.29 12.10
CA VAL A 433 -4.54 8.24 11.19
C VAL A 433 -5.52 9.16 11.93
N GLU A 434 -6.37 8.61 12.80
CA GLU A 434 -7.34 9.39 13.58
C GLU A 434 -6.65 10.38 14.52
N GLN A 435 -5.53 9.99 15.13
CA GLN A 435 -4.71 10.88 15.96
C GLN A 435 -4.06 12.00 15.12
N MET A 436 -3.55 11.70 13.93
CA MET A 436 -2.98 12.71 13.03
C MET A 436 -4.05 13.68 12.53
N VAL A 437 -5.22 13.18 12.15
CA VAL A 437 -6.33 14.05 11.75
C VAL A 437 -6.79 14.93 12.91
N ALA A 438 -6.88 14.40 14.14
CA ALA A 438 -7.29 15.15 15.32
C ALA A 438 -6.38 16.37 15.61
N GLN A 439 -5.08 16.27 15.33
CA GLN A 439 -4.14 17.39 15.49
C GLN A 439 -4.40 18.56 14.53
N HIS A 440 -5.16 18.31 13.47
CA HIS A 440 -5.49 19.28 12.43
C HIS A 440 -6.98 19.64 12.38
N ASP A 441 -7.80 19.23 13.36
CA ASP A 441 -9.26 19.44 13.34
C ASP A 441 -9.66 20.91 13.18
N ALA A 442 -9.00 21.83 13.90
CA ALA A 442 -9.29 23.26 13.81
C ALA A 442 -8.96 23.85 12.42
N GLU A 443 -7.86 23.39 11.82
CA GLU A 443 -7.43 23.82 10.49
C GLU A 443 -8.35 23.26 9.40
N LEU A 444 -8.74 21.98 9.50
CA LEU A 444 -9.73 21.35 8.64
C LEU A 444 -11.07 22.10 8.68
N LEU A 445 -11.57 22.44 9.86
CA LEU A 445 -12.81 23.21 10.02
C LEU A 445 -12.74 24.58 9.33
N ALA A 446 -11.62 25.29 9.47
CA ALA A 446 -11.42 26.58 8.80
C ALA A 446 -11.40 26.41 7.28
N LEU A 447 -10.73 25.37 6.77
CA LEU A 447 -10.67 25.07 5.35
C LEU A 447 -12.04 24.69 4.78
N TRP A 448 -12.85 23.89 5.48
CA TRP A 448 -14.19 23.53 5.01
C TRP A 448 -15.09 24.75 4.87
N ARG A 449 -15.04 25.67 5.84
CA ARG A 449 -15.77 26.94 5.77
C ARG A 449 -15.33 27.79 4.58
N SER A 450 -14.01 27.93 4.39
CA SER A 450 -13.45 28.67 3.26
C SER A 450 -13.82 28.03 1.92
N ALA A 451 -13.71 26.71 1.80
CA ALA A 451 -13.95 25.97 0.58
C ALA A 451 -15.42 25.99 0.15
N ARG A 452 -16.37 26.08 1.11
CA ARG A 452 -17.80 26.28 0.84
C ARG A 452 -18.15 27.72 0.46
N ALA A 453 -17.39 28.70 0.96
CA ALA A 453 -17.62 30.12 0.68
C ALA A 453 -17.06 30.54 -0.70
N ASP A 454 -15.97 29.92 -1.15
CA ASP A 454 -15.34 30.20 -2.43
C ASP A 454 -15.96 29.37 -3.57
N HIS A 455 -16.34 30.04 -4.66
CA HIS A 455 -16.91 29.40 -5.85
C HIS A 455 -15.85 28.79 -6.79
N ALA A 456 -14.55 29.15 -6.69
CA ALA A 456 -13.49 28.69 -7.60
C ALA A 456 -12.70 27.50 -7.03
N ALA A 457 -12.44 26.42 -7.79
CA ALA A 457 -11.85 25.17 -7.28
C ALA A 457 -10.34 25.25 -6.96
N GLU A 458 -9.59 26.03 -7.74
CA GLU A 458 -8.14 26.16 -7.62
C GLU A 458 -7.67 26.69 -6.25
N PRO A 459 -8.28 27.75 -5.66
CA PRO A 459 -7.93 28.20 -4.32
C PRO A 459 -8.10 27.11 -3.24
N ALA A 460 -9.18 26.32 -3.29
CA ALA A 460 -9.41 25.27 -2.30
C ALA A 460 -8.40 24.12 -2.43
N MET A 461 -8.04 23.73 -3.66
CA MET A 461 -6.99 22.73 -3.90
C MET A 461 -5.64 23.15 -3.32
N SER A 462 -5.24 24.41 -3.54
CA SER A 462 -3.96 24.94 -3.05
C SER A 462 -3.82 24.95 -1.52
N LEU A 463 -4.94 24.92 -0.79
CA LEU A 463 -4.97 24.90 0.67
C LEU A 463 -5.16 23.48 1.23
N ILE A 464 -6.03 22.67 0.61
CA ILE A 464 -6.35 21.32 1.11
C ILE A 464 -5.22 20.33 0.82
N GLN A 465 -4.57 20.40 -0.36
CA GLN A 465 -3.51 19.46 -0.72
C GLN A 465 -2.33 19.48 0.26
N PRO A 466 -1.74 20.64 0.63
CA PRO A 466 -0.64 20.67 1.59
C PRO A 466 -1.02 20.15 2.98
N LEU A 467 -2.26 20.33 3.41
CA LEU A 467 -2.74 19.81 4.69
C LEU A 467 -2.86 18.28 4.67
N VAL A 468 -3.49 17.73 3.63
CA VAL A 468 -3.59 16.28 3.44
C VAL A 468 -2.19 15.65 3.39
N GLN A 469 -1.26 16.27 2.67
CA GLN A 469 0.11 15.80 2.58
C GLN A 469 0.81 15.81 3.95
N ARG A 470 0.63 16.87 4.77
CA ARG A 470 1.16 16.90 6.14
C ARG A 470 0.58 15.79 7.02
N ILE A 471 -0.73 15.58 6.99
CA ILE A 471 -1.40 14.51 7.75
C ILE A 471 -0.86 13.14 7.35
N ALA A 472 -0.80 12.85 6.04
CA ALA A 472 -0.31 11.58 5.54
C ALA A 472 1.19 11.37 5.83
N SER A 473 2.01 12.41 5.66
CA SER A 473 3.46 12.35 5.96
C SER A 473 3.73 12.13 7.44
N ALA A 474 2.99 12.79 8.33
CA ALA A 474 3.08 12.61 9.77
C ALA A 474 2.60 11.21 10.21
N THR A 475 1.54 10.70 9.56
CA THR A 475 1.08 9.31 9.77
C THR A 475 2.17 8.32 9.41
N LEU A 476 2.75 8.44 8.22
CA LEU A 476 3.86 7.58 7.77
C LEU A 476 5.07 7.69 8.69
N ALA A 477 5.37 8.88 9.23
CA ALA A 477 6.46 9.09 10.20
C ALA A 477 6.29 8.27 11.47
N ARG A 478 5.05 8.19 11.96
CA ARG A 478 4.70 7.45 13.17
C ARG A 478 4.67 5.94 12.94
N LEU A 479 4.15 5.52 11.79
CA LEU A 479 4.12 4.10 11.42
C LEU A 479 5.55 3.56 11.18
N TYR A 480 6.45 4.40 10.67
CA TYR A 480 7.79 3.99 10.24
C TYR A 480 8.89 4.90 10.83
N PRO A 481 9.07 4.88 12.17
CA PRO A 481 10.04 5.74 12.82
C PRO A 481 11.47 5.38 12.37
N GLY A 482 12.25 6.40 12.00
CA GLY A 482 13.64 6.24 11.58
C GLY A 482 13.87 5.94 10.10
N MET A 483 12.81 5.73 9.30
CA MET A 483 12.92 5.48 7.85
C MET A 483 12.72 6.73 6.98
N GLN A 484 12.58 7.91 7.58
CA GLN A 484 12.36 9.19 6.90
C GLN A 484 13.63 10.03 6.66
N ARG A 485 14.80 9.56 7.11
CA ARG A 485 16.06 10.29 6.94
C ARG A 485 16.74 9.98 5.63
#